data_AF-A0A8X6IEV6-F1
#
_entry.id   AF-A0A8X6IEV6-F1
#
_cell.length_a   1.000
_cell.length_b   1.000
_cell.length_c   1.000
_cell.angle_alpha   90.00
_cell.angle_beta   90.00
_cell.angle_gamma   90.00
#
_symmetry.space_group_name_H-M   'P 1'
#
loop_
_entity.id
_entity.type
_entity.pdbx_description
1 polymer ?
#
loop_
_entity_poly.entity_id
_entity_poly.type
_entity_poly.pdbx_seq_one_letter_code
_entity_poly.pdbx_strand_id
1 'polypeptide(L)'
;METEGIFVPDFNGESYLEFPTLSNVRQAFNIEVWFLTRSLHGTLLYNGQQASGKGDFIAISISDGYIDFRYDLGSAVQSIS
;
A
#
# COMPACT_ATOMS: atom_id res chain seq x y z
N MET A 1 16.33 12.44 24.75
CA MET A 1 16.24 11.47 23.65
C MET A 1 15.87 12.29 22.44
N GLU A 2 16.87 12.59 21.60
CA GLU A 2 16.65 13.37 20.39
C GLU A 2 15.88 12.49 19.40
N THR A 3 14.68 12.92 19.02
CA THR A 3 14.07 12.42 17.79
C THR A 3 14.85 13.04 16.64
N GLU A 4 15.81 12.31 16.06
CA GLU A 4 16.26 12.60 14.70
C GLU A 4 15.00 12.81 13.85
N GLY A 5 14.96 13.92 13.12
CA GLY A 5 13.75 14.39 12.45
C GLY A 5 13.13 13.30 11.59
N ILE A 6 12.03 12.71 12.07
CA ILE A 6 11.28 11.71 11.33
C ILE A 6 10.82 12.39 10.04
N PHE A 7 11.33 11.92 8.91
CA PHE A 7 10.85 12.36 7.61
C PHE A 7 9.47 11.75 7.37
N VAL A 8 8.44 12.59 7.48
CA VAL A 8 7.06 12.23 7.15
C VAL A 8 6.74 12.84 5.78
N PRO A 9 6.63 12.04 4.71
CA PRO A 9 6.28 12.56 3.40
C PRO A 9 4.84 13.09 3.38
N ASP A 10 4.65 14.24 2.74
CA ASP A 10 3.32 14.77 2.42
C ASP A 10 3.00 14.46 0.95
N PHE A 11 1.86 13.80 0.71
CA PHE A 11 1.44 13.39 -0.64
C PHE A 11 0.31 14.28 -1.15
N ASN A 12 0.35 14.59 -2.45
CA ASN A 12 -0.62 15.45 -3.12
C ASN A 12 -1.55 14.70 -4.09
N GLY A 13 -1.46 13.37 -4.15
CA GLY A 13 -2.21 12.51 -5.07
C GLY A 13 -1.47 12.15 -6.36
N GLU A 14 -0.38 12.85 -6.68
CA GLU A 14 0.47 12.58 -7.85
C GLU A 14 1.91 12.21 -7.47
N SER A 15 2.21 12.14 -6.16
CA SER A 15 3.51 11.75 -5.61
C SER A 15 3.45 10.37 -4.95
N TYR A 16 4.57 9.64 -5.00
CA TYR A 16 4.74 8.36 -4.33
C TYR A 16 6.21 8.14 -3.94
N LEU A 17 6.44 7.20 -3.03
CA LEU A 17 7.75 6.63 -2.75
C LEU A 17 7.83 5.24 -3.38
N GLU A 18 8.95 4.93 -4.01
CA GLU A 18 9.23 3.61 -4.56
C GLU A 18 10.25 2.88 -3.70
N PHE A 19 9.92 1.65 -3.34
CA PHE A 19 10.76 0.77 -2.53
C PHE A 19 10.99 -0.56 -3.27
N PRO A 20 12.01 -1.34 -2.90
CA PRO A 20 12.17 -2.70 -3.42
C PRO A 20 10.90 -3.53 -3.23
N THR A 21 10.57 -4.35 -4.24
CA THR A 21 9.40 -5.24 -4.19
C THR A 21 9.45 -6.16 -2.98
N LEU A 22 8.33 -6.30 -2.28
CA LEU A 22 8.18 -7.27 -1.20
C LEU A 22 8.44 -8.69 -1.74
N SER A 23 9.26 -9.44 -1.02
CA SER A 23 9.54 -10.85 -1.33
C SER A 23 8.76 -11.78 -0.40
N ASN A 24 8.52 -13.02 -0.84
CA ASN A 24 7.85 -14.06 -0.05
C ASN A 24 6.42 -13.70 0.44
N VAL A 25 5.76 -12.74 -0.20
CA VAL A 25 4.39 -12.30 0.12
C VAL A 25 3.34 -13.43 0.08
N ARG A 26 3.59 -14.52 -0.66
CA ARG A 26 2.72 -15.70 -0.69
C ARG A 26 2.80 -16.56 0.58
N GLN A 27 3.86 -16.44 1.39
CA GLN A 27 4.05 -17.23 2.61
C GLN A 27 3.58 -16.45 3.84
N ALA A 28 4.14 -15.27 4.05
CA ALA A 28 3.80 -14.37 5.13
C ALA A 28 4.39 -12.98 4.85
N PHE A 29 3.68 -11.95 5.28
CA PHE A 29 4.18 -10.58 5.32
C PHE A 29 3.48 -9.83 6.47
N ASN A 30 4.10 -8.75 6.93
CA ASN A 30 3.51 -7.82 7.88
C ASN A 30 3.71 -6.41 7.33
N ILE A 31 2.65 -5.61 7.36
CA ILE A 31 2.68 -4.21 6.95
C ILE A 31 2.12 -3.40 8.12
N GLU A 32 2.89 -2.41 8.56
CA GLU A 32 2.46 -1.41 9.54
C GLU A 32 2.61 -0.03 8.89
N VAL A 33 1.52 0.74 8.87
CA VAL A 33 1.47 2.07 8.25
C VAL A 33 0.78 3.05 9.18
N TRP A 34 1.43 4.18 9.42
CA TRP A 34 0.89 5.31 10.17
C TRP A 34 0.64 6.44 9.17
N PHE A 35 -0.60 6.92 9.06
CA PHE A 35 -0.95 7.94 8.08
C PHE A 35 -2.02 8.90 8.62
N LEU A 36 -2.05 10.09 8.04
CA LEU A 36 -3.16 11.03 8.11
C LEU A 36 -3.55 11.36 6.68
N THR A 37 -4.85 11.43 6.39
CA THR A 37 -5.35 11.72 5.04
C THR A 37 -6.22 12.97 5.04
N ARG A 38 -6.17 13.70 3.92
CA ARG A 38 -7.10 14.80 3.58
C ARG A 38 -8.20 14.34 2.62
N SER A 39 -8.15 13.09 2.16
CA SER A 39 -9.03 12.51 1.14
C SER A 39 -9.72 11.25 1.66
N LEU A 40 -10.98 11.06 1.24
CA LEU A 40 -11.75 9.84 1.47
C LEU A 40 -11.35 8.69 0.53
N HIS A 41 -10.55 8.99 -0.50
CA HIS A 41 -10.10 8.03 -1.49
C HIS A 41 -8.60 8.18 -1.76
N GLY A 42 -7.88 7.06 -1.84
CA GLY A 42 -6.46 7.06 -2.20
C GLY A 42 -5.78 5.72 -1.99
N THR A 43 -4.56 5.58 -2.50
CA THR A 43 -3.72 4.38 -2.30
C THR A 43 -2.68 4.67 -1.23
N LEU A 44 -2.59 3.80 -0.22
CA LEU A 44 -1.55 3.86 0.81
C LEU A 44 -0.34 3.02 0.44
N LEU A 45 -0.57 1.82 -0.12
CA LEU A 45 0.49 0.91 -0.54
C LEU A 45 0.02 0.12 -1.76
N TYR A 46 0.93 -0.06 -2.71
CA TYR A 46 0.75 -0.99 -3.82
C TYR A 46 2.06 -1.76 -4.04
N ASN A 47 1.97 -3.07 -4.06
CA ASN A 47 3.07 -3.95 -4.44
C ASN A 47 2.56 -4.92 -5.50
N GLY A 48 3.10 -4.85 -6.71
CA GLY A 48 2.71 -5.70 -7.83
C GLY A 48 3.90 -6.43 -8.45
N GLN A 49 3.62 -7.57 -9.09
CA GLN A 49 4.65 -8.36 -9.77
C GLN A 49 5.23 -7.64 -11.01
N GLN A 50 4.41 -6.87 -11.71
CA GLN A 50 4.81 -6.16 -12.93
C GLN A 50 4.38 -4.70 -12.88
N ALA A 51 5.21 -3.80 -13.41
CA ALA A 51 4.88 -2.38 -13.57
C ALA A 51 3.66 -2.14 -14.50
N SER A 52 3.30 -3.14 -15.31
CA SER A 52 2.12 -3.11 -16.18
C SER A 52 0.79 -3.23 -15.44
N GLY A 53 0.81 -3.47 -14.12
CA GLY A 53 -0.39 -3.76 -13.33
C GLY A 53 -0.94 -5.17 -13.54
N LYS A 54 -0.19 -6.05 -14.24
CA LYS A 54 -0.56 -7.44 -14.46
C LYS A 54 0.13 -8.38 -13.47
N GLY A 55 -0.58 -9.45 -13.13
CA GLY A 55 -0.10 -10.49 -12.22
C GLY A 55 -0.49 -10.22 -10.78
N ASP A 56 0.20 -10.91 -9.88
CA ASP A 56 -0.07 -10.86 -8.44
C ASP A 56 0.16 -9.46 -7.88
N PHE A 57 -0.66 -9.07 -6.92
CA PHE A 57 -0.48 -7.81 -6.20
C PHE A 57 -1.04 -7.86 -4.79
N ILE A 58 -0.61 -6.88 -4.01
CA ILE A 58 -1.19 -6.48 -2.72
C ILE A 58 -1.40 -4.97 -2.77
N ALA A 59 -2.56 -4.51 -2.29
CA ALA A 59 -2.91 -3.11 -2.22
C ALA A 59 -3.62 -2.78 -0.89
N ILE A 60 -3.26 -1.64 -0.32
CA ILE A 60 -3.99 -1.00 0.77
C ILE A 60 -4.47 0.35 0.25
N SER A 61 -5.77 0.59 0.29
CA SER A 61 -6.40 1.82 -0.17
C SER A 61 -7.39 2.36 0.85
N ILE A 62 -7.76 3.62 0.70
CA ILE A 62 -8.87 4.25 1.40
C ILE A 62 -10.02 4.36 0.38
N SER A 63 -11.22 3.94 0.75
CA SER A 63 -12.45 4.12 -0.01
C SER A 63 -13.55 4.60 0.92
N ASP A 64 -14.17 5.74 0.60
CA ASP A 64 -15.21 6.36 1.41
C ASP A 64 -14.80 6.57 2.89
N GLY A 65 -13.49 6.78 3.13
CA GLY A 65 -12.91 6.94 4.47
C GLY A 65 -12.60 5.64 5.22
N TYR A 66 -12.88 4.47 4.63
CA TYR A 66 -12.57 3.15 5.19
C TYR A 66 -11.34 2.54 4.54
N ILE A 67 -10.64 1.66 5.26
CA ILE A 67 -9.50 0.92 4.71
C ILE A 67 -9.99 -0.28 3.93
N ASP A 68 -9.54 -0.39 2.69
CA ASP A 68 -9.67 -1.57 1.86
C ASP A 68 -8.32 -2.25 1.68
N PHE A 69 -8.25 -3.53 2.02
CA PHE A 69 -7.13 -4.39 1.71
C PHE A 69 -7.50 -5.34 0.58
N ARG A 70 -6.74 -5.30 -0.52
CA ARG A 70 -6.98 -6.13 -1.71
C ARG A 70 -5.73 -6.89 -2.12
N TYR A 71 -5.88 -8.11 -2.59
CA TYR A 71 -4.77 -8.91 -3.07
C TYR A 71 -5.18 -9.91 -4.16
N ASP A 72 -4.23 -10.26 -5.01
CA ASP A 72 -4.25 -11.44 -5.88
C ASP A 72 -2.89 -12.15 -5.74
N LEU A 73 -2.91 -13.43 -5.38
CA LEU A 73 -1.72 -14.25 -5.19
C LEU A 73 -1.61 -15.38 -6.22
N GLY A 74 -2.25 -15.19 -7.39
CA GLY A 74 -2.18 -16.07 -8.55
C GLY A 74 -3.44 -16.86 -8.82
N SER A 75 -4.60 -16.36 -8.37
CA SER A 75 -5.88 -17.07 -8.55
C SER A 75 -7.04 -16.12 -8.84
N ALA A 76 -7.40 -15.27 -7.90
CA ALA A 76 -8.42 -14.25 -8.07
C ALA A 76 -8.20 -13.09 -7.10
N VAL A 77 -8.76 -11.94 -7.44
CA VAL A 77 -8.76 -10.76 -6.58
C VAL A 77 -9.69 -11.00 -5.38
N GLN A 78 -9.13 -10.85 -4.18
CA GLN A 78 -9.86 -10.84 -2.92
C GLN A 78 -9.81 -9.45 -2.29
N SER A 79 -10.87 -9.09 -1.56
CA SER A 79 -10.98 -7.81 -0.85
C SER A 79 -11.43 -8.04 0.59
N ILE A 80 -10.84 -7.28 1.51
CA ILE A 80 -11.19 -7.20 2.92
C ILE A 80 -11.39 -5.71 3.23
N SER A 81 -12.58 -5.36 3.71
CA SER A 81 -13.03 -3.99 3.99
C SER A 81 -13.66 -3.93 5.37
#